data_AF-A0A9D5BL35-F1
#
_entry.id   AF-A0A9D5BL35-F1
#
_cell.length_a   1.000
_cell.length_b   1.000
_cell.length_c   1.000
_cell.angle_alpha   90.00
_cell.angle_beta   90.00
_cell.angle_gamma   90.00
#
_symmetry.space_group_name_H-M   'P 1'
#
loop_
_entity.id
_entity.type
_entity.pdbx_description
1 polymer ?
#
loop_
_entity_poly.entity_id
_entity_poly.type
_entity_poly.pdbx_seq_one_letter_code
_entity_poly.pdbx_strand_id
1 'polypeptide(L)'
;MAKNMISKCFNIFVILATIAAVQYSRVEAGKCSEIFQRCDDMDCPSHCKSTYGSRSLGHTCDLFYLCTCHFNKDPSSPNLCHIGDGTCFAGECDAACCNAKCASSLNQGTGICIPNQHTKDRCVCTYKS
;
A
#
# COMPACT_ATOMS: atom_id res chain seq x y z
N MET A 1 24.99 43.04 -6.97
CA MET A 1 23.58 42.67 -6.72
C MET A 1 23.30 41.20 -7.07
N ALA A 2 24.07 40.23 -6.54
CA ALA A 2 23.96 38.81 -6.93
C ALA A 2 23.52 37.86 -5.80
N LYS A 3 23.68 38.26 -4.52
CA LYS A 3 23.33 37.43 -3.35
C LYS A 3 21.83 37.13 -3.23
N ASN A 4 20.96 38.07 -3.63
CA ASN A 4 19.51 37.93 -3.48
C ASN A 4 18.86 37.02 -4.53
N MET A 5 19.51 36.77 -5.68
CA MET A 5 18.96 35.90 -6.73
C MET A 5 19.24 34.43 -6.43
N ILE A 6 20.47 34.11 -5.98
CA ILE A 6 20.88 32.76 -5.62
C ILE A 6 20.06 32.21 -4.44
N SER A 7 19.80 33.04 -3.42
CA SER A 7 18.98 32.64 -2.27
C SER A 7 17.51 32.38 -2.63
N LYS A 8 16.94 33.15 -3.57
CA LYS A 8 15.56 32.92 -4.05
C LYS A 8 15.46 31.65 -4.90
N CYS A 9 16.44 31.40 -5.77
CA CYS A 9 16.50 30.17 -6.55
C CYS A 9 16.67 28.94 -5.65
N PHE A 10 17.50 29.02 -4.60
CA PHE A 10 17.70 27.91 -3.67
C PHE A 10 16.40 27.51 -2.96
N ASN A 11 15.62 28.49 -2.49
CA ASN A 11 14.31 28.23 -1.88
C ASN A 11 13.31 27.60 -2.88
N ILE A 12 13.31 28.05 -4.13
CA ILE A 12 12.46 27.45 -5.18
C ILE A 12 12.88 26.00 -5.47
N PHE A 13 14.18 25.72 -5.54
CA PHE A 13 14.68 24.36 -5.73
C PHE A 13 14.32 23.44 -4.58
N VAL A 14 14.38 23.91 -3.33
CA VAL A 14 13.96 23.13 -2.16
C VAL A 14 12.46 22.82 -2.20
N ILE A 15 11.61 23.77 -2.61
CA ILE A 15 10.16 23.56 -2.74
C ILE A 15 9.85 22.58 -3.89
N LEU A 16 10.54 22.69 -5.02
CA LEU A 16 10.35 21.76 -6.13
C LEU A 16 10.84 20.35 -5.78
N ALA A 17 11.93 20.23 -5.03
CA ALA A 17 12.46 18.95 -4.57
C ALA A 17 11.52 18.26 -3.56
N THR A 18 10.87 19.01 -2.66
CA THR A 18 9.87 18.44 -1.74
C THR A 18 8.59 18.02 -2.44
N ILE A 19 8.09 18.81 -3.41
CA ILE A 19 6.93 18.41 -4.23
C ILE A 19 7.26 17.15 -5.05
N ALA A 20 8.45 17.08 -5.65
CA ALA A 20 8.90 15.90 -6.38
C ALA A 20 8.99 14.67 -5.46
N ALA A 21 9.58 14.80 -4.27
CA ALA A 21 9.67 13.70 -3.32
C ALA A 21 8.30 13.16 -2.88
N VAL A 22 7.30 14.02 -2.68
CA VAL A 22 5.91 13.63 -2.35
C VAL A 22 5.21 12.92 -3.52
N GLN A 23 5.56 13.25 -4.77
CA GLN A 23 5.04 12.54 -5.94
C GLN A 23 5.73 11.18 -6.16
N TYR A 24 7.03 11.08 -5.84
CA TYR A 24 7.82 9.85 -5.99
C TYR A 24 7.59 8.81 -4.88
N SER A 25 7.00 9.18 -3.75
CA SER A 25 6.61 8.22 -2.69
C SER A 25 5.34 7.41 -3.02
N ARG A 26 4.71 7.64 -4.18
CA ARG A 26 3.69 6.73 -4.70
C ARG A 26 4.39 5.46 -5.16
N VAL A 27 4.32 4.41 -4.33
CA VAL A 27 4.69 3.00 -4.57
C VAL A 27 5.38 2.78 -5.91
N GLU A 28 6.69 2.50 -5.89
CA GLU A 28 7.48 2.15 -7.08
C GLU A 28 6.66 1.28 -8.03
N ALA A 29 6.43 1.78 -9.25
CA ALA A 29 5.60 1.13 -10.25
C ALA A 29 6.02 -0.35 -10.39
N GLY A 30 5.05 -1.25 -10.28
CA GLY A 30 5.26 -2.70 -10.35
C GLY A 30 5.33 -3.50 -9.04
N LYS A 31 5.16 -2.92 -7.84
CA LYS A 31 5.04 -3.71 -6.58
C LYS A 31 3.60 -3.88 -6.12
N CYS A 32 3.13 -5.12 -6.12
CA CYS A 32 1.81 -5.50 -5.66
C CYS A 32 1.82 -6.37 -4.42
N SER A 33 0.66 -6.38 -3.78
CA SER A 33 0.35 -7.31 -2.72
C SER A 33 -1.01 -7.97 -2.95
N GLU A 34 -1.20 -9.13 -2.34
CA GLU A 34 -2.45 -9.87 -2.35
C GLU A 34 -2.62 -10.61 -1.03
N ILE A 35 -3.85 -10.61 -0.50
CA ILE A 35 -4.20 -11.19 0.81
C ILE A 35 -4.79 -12.58 0.60
N PHE A 36 -4.28 -13.56 1.35
CA PHE A 36 -4.69 -14.96 1.35
C PHE A 36 -5.21 -15.38 2.75
N GLN A 37 -5.26 -16.69 2.99
CA GLN A 37 -5.73 -17.29 4.24
C GLN A 37 -4.84 -16.93 5.44
N ARG A 38 -5.27 -17.35 6.63
CA ARG A 38 -4.55 -17.04 7.87
C ARG A 38 -3.24 -17.83 7.95
N CYS A 39 -2.19 -17.21 8.45
CA CYS A 39 -0.85 -17.77 8.59
C CYS A 39 -0.75 -18.94 9.57
N ASP A 40 -1.77 -19.17 10.41
CA ASP A 40 -1.89 -20.36 11.25
C ASP A 40 -2.58 -21.53 10.51
N ASP A 41 -3.29 -21.26 9.42
CA ASP A 41 -3.94 -22.26 8.57
C ASP A 41 -3.09 -22.65 7.34
N MET A 42 -2.04 -21.89 7.02
CA MET A 42 -1.16 -22.14 5.86
C MET A 42 0.29 -21.68 6.10
N ASP A 43 1.25 -22.36 5.45
CA ASP A 43 2.63 -21.88 5.32
C ASP A 43 2.70 -20.72 4.32
N CYS A 44 2.43 -19.51 4.82
CA CYS A 44 2.43 -18.26 4.08
C CYS A 44 3.72 -18.03 3.24
N PRO A 45 4.94 -18.18 3.79
CA PRO A 45 6.16 -18.09 3.00
C PRO A 45 6.18 -19.02 1.78
N SER A 46 5.90 -20.31 2.00
CA SER A 46 5.93 -21.31 0.91
C SER A 46 4.83 -21.04 -0.12
N HIS A 47 3.65 -20.64 0.31
CA HIS A 47 2.56 -20.29 -0.58
C HIS A 47 2.91 -19.08 -1.47
N CYS A 48 3.38 -17.97 -0.89
CA CYS A 48 3.74 -16.79 -1.67
C CYS A 48 4.84 -17.09 -2.70
N LYS A 49 5.82 -17.91 -2.32
CA LYS A 49 6.88 -18.36 -3.24
C LYS A 49 6.32 -19.25 -4.35
N SER A 50 5.39 -20.15 -4.04
CA SER A 50 4.75 -21.02 -5.02
C SER A 50 3.85 -20.26 -5.99
N THR A 51 3.08 -19.28 -5.51
CA THR A 51 2.11 -18.53 -6.30
C THR A 51 2.79 -17.56 -7.27
N TYR A 52 3.84 -16.86 -6.84
CA TYR A 52 4.49 -15.83 -7.67
C TYR A 52 5.86 -16.23 -8.22
N GLY A 53 6.46 -17.32 -7.75
CA GLY A 53 7.76 -17.80 -8.21
C GLY A 53 8.85 -16.74 -8.05
N SER A 54 9.58 -16.45 -9.13
CA SER A 54 10.63 -15.43 -9.17
C SER A 54 10.14 -14.00 -8.96
N ARG A 55 8.82 -13.75 -9.08
CA ARG A 55 8.23 -12.44 -8.82
C ARG A 55 7.92 -12.21 -7.35
N SER A 56 7.99 -13.25 -6.51
CA SER A 56 7.77 -13.12 -5.07
C SER A 56 8.85 -12.24 -4.44
N LEU A 57 8.43 -11.21 -3.71
CA LEU A 57 9.30 -10.31 -2.95
C LEU A 57 9.32 -10.67 -1.46
N GLY A 58 8.30 -11.40 -0.99
CA GLY A 58 8.18 -11.80 0.40
C GLY A 58 6.73 -11.95 0.83
N HIS A 59 6.54 -12.01 2.15
CA HIS A 59 5.23 -12.14 2.76
C HIS A 59 5.20 -11.41 4.11
N THR A 60 4.01 -11.07 4.57
CA THR A 60 3.74 -10.52 5.89
C THR A 60 2.48 -11.15 6.46
N CYS A 61 2.50 -11.50 7.75
CA CYS A 61 1.30 -11.87 8.49
C CYS A 61 0.85 -10.64 9.28
N ASP A 62 -0.34 -10.12 8.97
CA ASP A 62 -0.87 -8.94 9.65
C ASP A 62 -1.36 -9.27 11.08
N LEU A 63 -1.83 -8.25 11.80
CA LEU A 63 -2.38 -8.39 13.15
C LEU A 63 -3.65 -9.27 13.21
N PHE A 64 -4.28 -9.53 12.06
CA PHE A 64 -5.42 -10.43 11.90
C PHE A 64 -4.96 -11.84 11.47
N TYR A 65 -3.66 -12.11 11.54
CA TYR A 65 -3.00 -13.32 11.08
C TYR A 65 -3.16 -13.60 9.59
N LEU A 66 -3.56 -12.64 8.76
CA LEU A 66 -3.78 -12.91 7.34
C LEU A 66 -2.47 -12.82 6.56
N CYS A 67 -2.23 -13.84 5.75
CA CYS A 67 -1.06 -13.91 4.88
C CYS A 67 -1.20 -12.87 3.76
N THR A 68 -0.27 -11.92 3.67
CA THR A 68 -0.16 -11.00 2.54
C THR A 68 1.12 -11.31 1.79
N CYS A 69 1.01 -11.66 0.52
CA CYS A 69 2.16 -11.88 -0.36
C CYS A 69 2.53 -10.57 -1.06
N HIS A 70 3.82 -10.23 -1.09
CA HIS A 70 4.35 -9.10 -1.85
C HIS A 70 5.04 -9.62 -3.11
N PHE A 71 4.80 -9.01 -4.26
CA PHE A 71 5.32 -9.49 -5.54
C PHE A 71 5.49 -8.37 -6.58
N ASN A 72 6.40 -8.59 -7.53
CA ASN A 72 6.48 -7.76 -8.73
C ASN A 72 5.31 -8.11 -9.66
N LYS A 73 4.46 -7.11 -9.94
CA LYS A 73 3.35 -7.24 -10.87
C LYS A 73 3.86 -7.21 -12.31
N ASP A 74 3.27 -8.05 -13.15
CA ASP A 74 3.45 -7.96 -14.60
C ASP A 74 2.83 -6.65 -15.09
N PRO A 75 3.58 -5.75 -15.76
CA PRO A 75 3.07 -4.49 -16.29
C PRO A 75 1.87 -4.65 -17.23
N SER A 76 1.72 -5.82 -17.85
CA SER A 76 0.66 -6.15 -18.79
C SER A 76 -0.62 -6.64 -18.10
N SER A 77 -0.56 -6.90 -16.78
CA SER A 77 -1.69 -7.47 -16.04
C SER A 77 -2.73 -6.40 -15.67
N PRO A 78 -4.01 -6.59 -16.03
CA PRO A 78 -5.08 -5.67 -15.65
C PRO A 78 -5.50 -5.81 -14.17
N ASN A 79 -4.97 -6.80 -13.44
CA ASN A 79 -5.44 -7.14 -12.09
C ASN A 79 -5.15 -6.02 -11.09
N LEU A 80 -6.08 -5.78 -10.18
CA LEU A 80 -5.90 -4.87 -9.06
C LEU A 80 -5.11 -5.56 -7.95
N CYS A 81 -4.43 -4.77 -7.13
CA CYS A 81 -3.62 -5.23 -6.03
C CYS A 81 -4.31 -4.91 -4.72
N HIS A 82 -4.10 -5.75 -3.71
CA HIS A 82 -4.84 -5.71 -2.46
C HIS A 82 -3.88 -5.73 -1.27
N ILE A 83 -4.04 -4.78 -0.35
CA ILE A 83 -3.28 -4.74 0.89
C ILE A 83 -4.20 -4.48 2.09
N GLY A 84 -3.94 -5.16 3.19
CA GLY A 84 -4.58 -4.86 4.47
C GLY A 84 -3.89 -3.64 5.07
N ASP A 85 -4.65 -2.58 5.33
CA ASP A 85 -4.10 -1.30 5.84
C ASP A 85 -4.59 -0.98 7.26
N GLY A 86 -4.76 -2.02 8.06
CA GLY A 86 -5.07 -1.93 9.49
C GLY A 86 -6.55 -2.10 9.83
N THR A 87 -6.93 -1.63 11.02
CA THR A 87 -8.27 -1.78 11.57
C THR A 87 -9.22 -0.71 11.05
N CYS A 88 -10.46 -1.10 10.80
CA CYS A 88 -11.59 -0.23 10.58
C CYS A 88 -12.60 -0.47 11.71
N PHE A 89 -12.93 0.56 12.49
CA PHE A 89 -14.00 0.46 13.48
C PHE A 89 -14.52 1.85 13.86
N ALA A 90 -15.79 1.88 14.27
CA ALA A 90 -16.48 3.09 14.67
C ALA A 90 -15.74 3.78 15.83
N GLY A 91 -15.34 5.03 15.62
CA GLY A 91 -14.61 5.86 16.61
C GLY A 91 -13.12 6.05 16.32
N GLU A 92 -12.49 5.22 15.47
CA GLU A 92 -11.10 5.44 15.03
C GLU A 92 -11.00 5.64 13.51
N CYS A 93 -11.49 4.70 12.72
CA CYS A 93 -11.42 4.78 11.27
C CYS A 93 -12.59 4.01 10.67
N ASP A 94 -13.57 4.74 10.15
CA ASP A 94 -14.72 4.18 9.44
C ASP A 94 -14.41 3.94 7.95
N ALA A 95 -15.43 3.59 7.16
CA ALA A 95 -15.28 3.36 5.71
C ALA A 95 -14.73 4.59 4.97
N ALA A 96 -15.14 5.80 5.35
CA ALA A 96 -14.66 7.03 4.72
C ALA A 96 -13.19 7.28 5.06
N CYS A 97 -12.80 7.09 6.32
CA CYS A 97 -11.41 7.14 6.76
C CYS A 97 -10.55 6.10 6.03
N CYS A 98 -10.98 4.84 5.96
CA CYS A 98 -10.28 3.77 5.25
C CYS A 98 -10.05 4.14 3.78
N ASN A 99 -11.09 4.59 3.08
CA ASN A 99 -10.96 5.00 1.70
C ASN A 99 -10.00 6.19 1.52
N ALA A 100 -10.07 7.20 2.39
CA ALA A 100 -9.15 8.34 2.35
C ALA A 100 -7.69 7.93 2.60
N LYS A 101 -7.46 6.99 3.52
CA LYS A 101 -6.12 6.44 3.80
C LYS A 101 -5.55 5.70 2.58
N CYS A 102 -6.35 4.83 1.97
CA CYS A 102 -5.96 4.11 0.75
C CYS A 102 -5.69 5.07 -0.43
N ALA A 103 -6.56 6.05 -0.65
CA ALA A 103 -6.44 7.01 -1.74
C ALA A 103 -5.24 7.96 -1.59
N SER A 104 -4.83 8.26 -0.35
CA SER A 104 -3.66 9.10 -0.07
C SER A 104 -2.34 8.34 -0.16
N SER A 105 -2.35 7.03 0.17
CA SER A 105 -1.14 6.21 0.24
C SER A 105 -0.84 5.45 -1.05
N LEU A 106 -1.86 5.14 -1.86
CA LEU A 106 -1.75 4.27 -3.02
C LEU A 106 -2.33 4.96 -4.27
N ASN A 107 -1.64 4.80 -5.41
CA ASN A 107 -2.08 5.41 -6.65
C ASN A 107 -3.42 4.82 -7.11
N GLN A 108 -4.45 5.66 -7.24
CA GLN A 108 -5.83 5.23 -7.51
C GLN A 108 -6.34 4.21 -6.47
N GLY A 109 -5.80 4.26 -5.24
CA GLY A 109 -6.21 3.40 -4.15
C GLY A 109 -7.64 3.70 -3.70
N THR A 110 -8.43 2.67 -3.46
CA THR A 110 -9.74 2.75 -2.82
C THR A 110 -9.77 1.81 -1.63
N GLY A 111 -10.45 2.20 -0.57
CA GLY A 111 -10.50 1.44 0.69
C GLY A 111 -11.91 0.98 1.02
N ILE A 112 -12.03 -0.26 1.51
CA ILE A 112 -13.27 -0.80 2.06
C ILE A 112 -13.02 -1.41 3.43
N CYS A 113 -14.04 -1.36 4.28
CA CYS A 113 -14.02 -2.03 5.58
C CYS A 113 -14.70 -3.39 5.45
N ILE A 114 -13.94 -4.45 5.68
CA ILE A 114 -14.43 -5.83 5.62
C ILE A 114 -14.74 -6.27 7.06
N PRO A 115 -15.98 -6.69 7.34
CA PRO A 115 -16.35 -7.19 8.66
C PRO A 115 -15.52 -8.39 9.08
N ASN A 116 -15.12 -8.45 10.35
CA ASN A 116 -14.43 -9.60 10.90
C ASN A 116 -15.19 -10.11 12.13
N GLN A 117 -15.83 -11.29 12.03
CA GLN A 117 -16.80 -11.77 13.03
C GLN A 117 -16.21 -12.04 14.42
N HIS A 118 -14.89 -12.03 14.58
CA HIS A 118 -14.22 -12.33 15.84
C HIS A 118 -13.25 -11.23 16.29
N THR A 119 -13.06 -10.19 15.48
CA THR A 119 -12.13 -9.10 15.78
C THR A 119 -12.68 -7.76 15.26
N LYS A 120 -11.84 -6.73 15.16
CA LYS A 120 -12.24 -5.44 14.61
C LYS A 120 -12.40 -5.56 13.09
N ASP A 121 -13.29 -4.78 12.48
CA ASP A 121 -13.36 -4.74 11.01
C ASP A 121 -12.00 -4.30 10.46
N ARG A 122 -11.74 -4.63 9.20
CA ARG A 122 -10.43 -4.43 8.60
C ARG A 122 -10.53 -3.51 7.41
N CYS A 123 -9.65 -2.52 7.34
CA CYS A 123 -9.47 -1.71 6.15
C CYS A 123 -8.65 -2.49 5.12
N VAL A 124 -9.21 -2.69 3.93
CA VAL A 124 -8.52 -3.29 2.79
C VAL A 124 -8.48 -2.30 1.65
N CYS A 125 -7.27 -1.99 1.18
CA CYS A 125 -7.05 -1.13 0.04
C CYS A 125 -6.96 -1.95 -1.26
N THR A 126 -7.59 -1.45 -2.30
CA THR A 126 -7.45 -1.93 -3.68
C THR A 126 -6.79 -0.85 -4.52
N TYR A 127 -5.75 -1.18 -5.28
CA TYR A 127 -4.96 -0.18 -6.01
C TYR A 127 -4.39 -0.72 -7.33
N LYS A 128 -3.94 0.19 -8.19
CA LYS A 128 -3.12 -0.15 -9.36
C LYS A 128 -1.67 0.14 -9.03
N SER A 129 -0.81 -0.85 -9.23
CA SER A 129 0.64 -0.70 -9.20
C SER A 129 1.22 -0.44 -10.59
#